data_AF-A0A8E0RQU5-F1
#
_entry.id   AF-A0A8E0RQU5-F1
#
_cell.length_a   1.000
_cell.length_b   1.000
_cell.length_c   1.000
_cell.angle_alpha   90.00
_cell.angle_beta   90.00
_cell.angle_gamma   90.00
#
_symmetry.space_group_name_H-M   'P 1'
#
loop_
_entity.id
_entity.type
_entity.pdbx_description
1 polymer ?
#
loop_
_entity_poly.entity_id
_entity_poly.type
_entity_poly.pdbx_seq_one_letter_code
_entity_poly.pdbx_strand_id
1 'polypeptide(L)'
;MVSLSCGYKCLQVILVIMNVVVTLCGIALIVVGSLSLANFSKYGTSDGDYLKAFAIFIVAFGCFITLVGIFGFCGACKKSVYCLTLVKEYFAKGIEQAFAKYDDPMYKKFVDTIQKDLKCCGINGTWTGSGTIPASCQGPSGPYTDGCVKNVQQFFKKNILIVAVCVFVFALIQILGIVFAVCVCQAIKRGETA
;
A
#
# COMPACT_ATOMS: atom_id res chain seq x y z
N MET A 1 0.30 28.56 -23.18
CA MET A 1 -0.42 27.76 -22.16
C MET A 1 -0.80 26.44 -22.80
N VAL A 2 -0.05 25.39 -22.49
CA VAL A 2 -0.32 24.03 -22.98
C VAL A 2 -1.75 23.66 -22.61
N SER A 3 -2.46 22.99 -23.51
CA SER A 3 -3.82 22.45 -23.37
C SER A 3 -3.92 21.46 -22.21
N LEU A 4 -3.73 21.95 -20.98
CA LEU A 4 -3.61 21.14 -19.78
C LEU A 4 -4.97 20.50 -19.46
N SER A 5 -6.08 21.13 -19.88
CA SER A 5 -7.46 20.80 -19.52
C SER A 5 -7.96 19.42 -20.01
N CYS A 6 -7.53 18.99 -21.20
CA CYS A 6 -7.96 17.70 -21.76
C CYS A 6 -7.11 16.53 -21.22
N GLY A 7 -5.79 16.73 -21.13
CA GLY A 7 -4.84 15.72 -20.67
C GLY A 7 -5.03 15.32 -19.20
N TYR A 8 -5.25 16.29 -18.30
CA TYR A 8 -5.45 15.97 -16.87
C TYR A 8 -6.77 15.22 -16.63
N LYS A 9 -7.82 15.51 -17.40
CA LYS A 9 -9.11 14.78 -17.32
C LYS A 9 -8.97 13.36 -17.85
N CYS A 10 -8.25 13.16 -18.95
CA CYS A 10 -7.96 11.83 -19.48
C CYS A 10 -7.15 11.00 -18.47
N LEU A 11 -6.10 11.58 -17.89
CA LEU A 11 -5.30 10.94 -16.85
C LEU A 11 -6.12 10.60 -15.60
N GLN A 12 -7.01 11.50 -15.18
CA GLN A 12 -7.91 11.29 -14.05
C GLN A 12 -8.89 10.13 -14.30
N VAL A 13 -9.48 10.06 -15.50
CA VAL A 13 -10.38 8.96 -15.91
C VAL A 13 -9.61 7.63 -15.95
N ILE A 14 -8.41 7.60 -16.52
CA ILE A 14 -7.56 6.41 -16.54
C ILE A 14 -7.23 5.96 -15.12
N LEU A 15 -6.83 6.88 -14.23
CA LEU A 15 -6.53 6.57 -12.83
C LEU A 15 -7.75 6.02 -12.08
N VAL A 16 -8.94 6.56 -12.32
CA VAL A 16 -10.18 6.05 -11.72
C VAL A 16 -10.47 4.63 -12.20
N ILE A 17 -10.39 4.37 -13.50
CA ILE A 17 -10.64 3.04 -14.08
C ILE A 17 -9.63 2.03 -13.53
N MET A 18 -8.34 2.36 -13.52
CA MET A 18 -7.30 1.47 -13.02
C MET A 18 -7.47 1.16 -11.53
N ASN A 19 -7.81 2.16 -10.69
CA ASN A 19 -8.05 1.93 -9.26
C ASN A 19 -9.32 1.10 -8.99
N VAL A 20 -10.35 1.22 -9.83
CA VAL A 20 -11.53 0.34 -9.76
C VAL A 20 -11.13 -1.11 -10.08
N VAL A 21 -10.37 -1.34 -11.15
CA VAL A 21 -9.85 -2.67 -11.51
C VAL A 21 -9.01 -3.26 -10.37
N VAL A 22 -8.09 -2.48 -9.82
CA VAL A 22 -7.25 -2.90 -8.68
C VAL A 22 -8.10 -3.25 -7.45
N THR A 23 -9.15 -2.48 -7.16
CA THR A 23 -10.08 -2.76 -6.06
C THR A 23 -10.82 -4.08 -6.28
N LEU A 24 -11.32 -4.33 -7.49
CA LEU A 24 -12.01 -5.58 -7.83
C LEU A 24 -11.08 -6.79 -7.71
N CYS A 25 -9.82 -6.66 -8.14
CA CYS A 25 -8.81 -7.70 -7.94
C CYS A 25 -8.54 -7.97 -6.45
N GLY A 26 -8.45 -6.92 -5.62
CA GLY A 26 -8.31 -7.06 -4.17
C GLY A 26 -9.48 -7.83 -3.54
N ILE A 27 -10.72 -7.49 -3.91
CA ILE A 27 -11.93 -8.19 -3.46
C ILE A 27 -11.90 -9.67 -3.90
N ALA A 28 -11.52 -9.95 -5.14
CA ALA A 28 -11.40 -11.31 -5.63
C ALA A 28 -10.38 -12.14 -4.83
N LEU A 29 -9.22 -11.56 -4.49
CA LEU A 29 -8.22 -12.22 -3.64
C LEU A 29 -8.75 -12.51 -2.23
N ILE A 30 -9.50 -11.57 -1.64
CA ILE A 30 -10.13 -11.78 -0.33
C ILE A 30 -11.13 -12.92 -0.40
N VAL A 31 -11.99 -12.97 -1.43
CA VAL A 31 -12.99 -14.03 -1.61
C VAL A 31 -12.31 -15.38 -1.79
N VAL A 32 -11.34 -15.49 -2.70
CA VAL A 32 -10.59 -16.73 -2.95
C VAL A 32 -9.86 -17.18 -1.69
N GLY A 33 -9.11 -16.29 -1.02
CA GLY A 33 -8.37 -16.64 0.20
C GLY A 33 -9.29 -17.06 1.36
N SER A 34 -10.43 -16.38 1.52
CA SER A 34 -11.44 -16.73 2.54
C SER A 34 -12.10 -18.08 2.25
N LEU A 35 -12.45 -18.35 0.99
CA LEU A 35 -12.96 -19.65 0.56
C LEU A 35 -11.92 -20.75 0.78
N SER A 36 -10.66 -20.51 0.46
CA SER A 36 -9.57 -21.46 0.73
C SER A 36 -9.50 -21.78 2.23
N LEU A 37 -9.54 -20.77 3.10
CA LEU A 37 -9.48 -20.96 4.55
C LEU A 37 -10.69 -21.75 5.10
N ALA A 38 -11.89 -21.47 4.60
CA ALA A 38 -13.11 -22.18 5.01
C ALA A 38 -13.05 -23.69 4.63
N ASN A 39 -12.51 -24.01 3.46
CA ASN A 39 -12.35 -25.39 3.02
C ASN A 39 -11.25 -26.14 3.80
N PHE A 40 -10.14 -25.47 4.13
CA PHE A 40 -9.09 -26.08 4.97
C PHE A 40 -9.53 -26.36 6.41
N SER A 41 -10.45 -25.56 6.95
CA SER A 41 -11.06 -25.83 8.26
C SER A 41 -11.82 -27.16 8.30
N LYS A 42 -12.37 -27.60 7.16
CA LYS A 42 -13.26 -28.76 7.07
C LYS A 42 -12.57 -30.08 6.71
N TYR A 43 -11.40 -30.04 6.06
CA TYR A 43 -10.72 -31.22 5.52
C TYR A 43 -9.21 -31.31 5.81
N GLY A 44 -8.65 -30.38 6.59
CA GLY A 44 -7.19 -30.23 6.70
C GLY A 44 -6.47 -31.39 7.41
N THR A 45 -5.54 -32.03 6.70
CA THR A 45 -4.47 -32.90 7.22
C THR A 45 -3.29 -32.07 7.77
N SER A 46 -2.33 -32.73 8.45
CA SER A 46 -1.19 -32.09 9.16
C SER A 46 -0.22 -31.26 8.28
N ASP A 47 -0.28 -31.34 6.95
CA ASP A 47 0.48 -30.46 6.02
C ASP A 47 -0.22 -29.11 5.72
N GLY A 48 -1.38 -28.86 6.33
CA GLY A 48 -2.24 -27.70 6.07
C GLY A 48 -1.71 -26.36 6.62
N ASP A 49 -0.66 -26.34 7.43
CA ASP A 49 -0.20 -25.11 8.09
C ASP A 49 0.43 -24.11 7.11
N TYR A 50 1.20 -24.60 6.13
CA TYR A 50 1.76 -23.74 5.07
C TYR A 50 0.67 -23.17 4.17
N LEU A 51 -0.35 -23.97 3.84
CA LEU A 51 -1.47 -23.56 3.00
C LEU A 51 -2.40 -22.57 3.72
N LYS A 52 -2.62 -22.76 5.02
CA LYS A 52 -3.32 -21.79 5.87
C LYS A 52 -2.56 -20.47 5.96
N ALA A 53 -1.24 -20.51 6.21
CA ALA A 53 -0.40 -19.32 6.27
C ALA A 53 -0.43 -18.56 4.93
N PHE A 54 -0.36 -19.28 3.81
CA PHE A 54 -0.46 -18.71 2.47
C PHE A 54 -1.85 -18.10 2.19
N ALA A 55 -2.94 -18.78 2.55
CA ALA A 55 -4.30 -18.25 2.41
C ALA A 55 -4.53 -16.98 3.25
N ILE A 56 -4.03 -16.97 4.49
CA ILE A 56 -4.06 -15.79 5.37
C ILE A 56 -3.28 -14.64 4.74
N PHE A 57 -2.11 -14.91 4.18
CA PHE A 57 -1.32 -13.92 3.47
C PHE A 57 -2.07 -13.34 2.26
N ILE A 58 -2.73 -14.18 1.44
CA ILE A 58 -3.55 -13.73 0.32
C ILE A 58 -4.68 -12.80 0.78
N VAL A 59 -5.40 -13.16 1.85
CA VAL A 59 -6.48 -12.33 2.39
C VAL A 59 -5.94 -10.99 2.88
N ALA A 60 -4.84 -11.00 3.65
CA ALA A 60 -4.21 -9.78 4.15
C ALA A 60 -3.75 -8.86 3.02
N PHE A 61 -3.14 -9.42 1.98
CA PHE A 61 -2.70 -8.68 0.80
C PHE A 61 -3.88 -8.14 -0.01
N GLY A 62 -4.95 -8.92 -0.16
CA GLY A 62 -6.21 -8.49 -0.80
C GLY A 62 -6.86 -7.32 -0.06
N CYS A 63 -6.89 -7.34 1.28
CA CYS A 63 -7.35 -6.23 2.11
C CYS A 63 -6.53 -4.97 1.87
N PHE A 64 -5.19 -5.11 1.85
CA PHE A 64 -4.29 -3.99 1.59
C PHE A 64 -4.52 -3.37 0.20
N ILE A 65 -4.61 -4.19 -0.85
CA ILE A 65 -4.91 -3.74 -2.22
C ILE A 65 -6.24 -3.01 -2.29
N THR A 66 -7.29 -3.56 -1.67
CA THR A 66 -8.63 -2.97 -1.66
C THR A 66 -8.62 -1.60 -0.98
N LEU A 67 -7.92 -1.45 0.14
CA LEU A 67 -7.77 -0.16 0.83
C LEU A 67 -7.05 0.87 -0.04
N VAL A 68 -5.93 0.48 -0.66
CA VAL A 68 -5.18 1.36 -1.58
C VAL A 68 -6.05 1.79 -2.76
N GLY A 69 -6.83 0.87 -3.35
CA GLY A 69 -7.74 1.16 -4.45
C GLY A 69 -8.85 2.15 -4.07
N ILE A 70 -9.47 1.98 -2.89
CA ILE A 70 -10.48 2.92 -2.37
C ILE A 70 -9.88 4.31 -2.14
N PHE A 71 -8.70 4.40 -1.54
CA PHE A 71 -8.01 5.68 -1.34
C PHE A 71 -7.61 6.32 -2.67
N GLY A 72 -7.17 5.53 -3.66
CA GLY A 72 -6.88 5.99 -5.02
C GLY A 72 -8.11 6.55 -5.73
N PHE A 73 -9.25 5.86 -5.63
CA PHE A 73 -10.53 6.32 -6.17
C PHE A 73 -10.99 7.64 -5.53
N CYS A 74 -11.03 7.69 -4.19
CA CYS A 74 -11.41 8.88 -3.43
C CYS A 74 -10.46 10.07 -3.69
N GLY A 75 -9.17 9.80 -3.83
CA GLY A 75 -8.14 10.80 -4.14
C GLY A 75 -8.29 11.36 -5.56
N ALA A 76 -8.57 10.52 -6.54
CA ALA A 76 -8.81 10.95 -7.92
C ALA A 76 -10.08 11.81 -8.07
N CYS A 77 -11.08 11.63 -7.20
CA CYS A 77 -12.32 12.41 -7.23
C CYS A 77 -12.22 13.81 -6.57
N LYS A 78 -11.24 14.07 -5.69
CA LYS A 78 -11.09 15.36 -4.99
C LYS A 78 -10.08 16.29 -5.69
N LYS A 79 -10.55 17.41 -6.23
CA LYS A 79 -9.73 18.37 -7.01
C LYS A 79 -8.92 19.35 -6.13
N SER A 80 -7.64 19.52 -6.52
CA SER A 80 -6.63 20.59 -6.28
C SER A 80 -6.31 21.13 -4.87
N VAL A 81 -4.99 21.13 -4.55
CA VAL A 81 -4.26 21.79 -3.45
C VAL A 81 -4.67 21.40 -2.02
N TYR A 82 -5.95 21.50 -1.65
CA TYR A 82 -6.41 21.13 -0.31
C TYR A 82 -6.13 19.66 0.01
N CYS A 83 -6.24 18.78 -0.99
CA CYS A 83 -5.91 17.36 -0.86
C CYS A 83 -4.44 17.12 -0.48
N LEU A 84 -3.49 17.90 -1.03
CA LEU A 84 -2.07 17.74 -0.72
C LEU A 84 -1.76 18.15 0.72
N THR A 85 -2.38 19.23 1.21
CA THR A 85 -2.25 19.68 2.60
C THR A 85 -2.88 18.68 3.55
N LEU A 86 -4.08 18.21 3.23
CA LEU A 86 -4.81 17.22 4.00
C LEU A 86 -4.03 15.89 4.11
N VAL A 87 -3.46 15.39 3.02
CA VAL A 87 -2.61 14.19 3.04
C VAL A 87 -1.40 14.37 3.95
N LYS A 88 -0.72 15.53 3.92
CA LYS A 88 0.40 15.81 4.82
C LYS A 88 -0.03 15.79 6.29
N GLU A 89 -1.17 16.37 6.62
CA GLU A 89 -1.72 16.40 7.99
C GLU A 89 -2.13 15.02 8.48
N TYR A 90 -2.88 14.25 7.68
CA TYR A 90 -3.26 12.88 8.03
C TYR A 90 -2.02 12.00 8.20
N PHE A 91 -1.01 12.19 7.36
CA PHE A 91 0.22 11.44 7.44
C PHE A 91 1.02 11.77 8.70
N ALA A 92 1.17 13.05 9.03
CA ALA A 92 1.81 13.47 10.28
C ALA A 92 1.07 12.91 11.50
N LYS A 93 -0.27 13.06 11.54
CA LYS A 93 -1.11 12.50 12.61
C LYS A 93 -1.00 10.97 12.71
N GLY A 94 -0.92 10.27 11.58
CA GLY A 94 -0.76 8.81 11.55
C GLY A 94 0.57 8.37 12.16
N ILE A 95 1.66 9.09 11.85
CA ILE A 95 2.96 8.87 12.48
C ILE A 95 2.86 9.17 13.97
N GLU A 96 2.32 10.33 14.37
CA GLU A 96 2.16 10.69 15.78
C GLU A 96 1.38 9.63 16.57
N GLN A 97 0.31 9.09 15.99
CA GLN A 97 -0.46 7.99 16.61
C GLN A 97 0.35 6.71 16.75
N ALA A 98 1.19 6.38 15.76
CA ALA A 98 2.06 5.21 15.84
C ALA A 98 3.10 5.36 16.95
N PHE A 99 3.68 6.55 17.11
CA PHE A 99 4.58 6.87 18.22
C PHE A 99 3.86 6.87 19.58
N ALA A 100 2.61 7.33 19.63
CA ALA A 100 1.81 7.30 20.87
C ALA A 100 1.45 5.88 21.32
N LYS A 101 1.39 4.91 20.39
CA LYS A 101 1.12 3.49 20.66
C LYS A 101 2.38 2.62 20.63
N TYR A 102 3.56 3.22 20.81
CA TYR A 102 4.84 2.55 20.64
C TYR A 102 5.03 1.28 21.50
N ASP A 103 4.37 1.21 22.66
CA ASP A 103 4.46 0.03 23.55
C ASP A 103 3.83 -1.24 22.95
N ASP A 104 2.94 -1.10 21.96
CA ASP A 104 2.36 -2.24 21.26
C ASP A 104 3.37 -2.85 20.27
N PRO A 105 3.54 -4.19 20.24
CA PRO A 105 4.59 -4.84 19.45
C PRO A 105 4.48 -4.58 17.94
N MET A 106 3.27 -4.33 17.42
CA MET A 106 3.07 -3.99 16.01
C MET A 106 3.61 -2.59 15.72
N TYR A 107 3.25 -1.61 16.55
CA TYR A 107 3.66 -0.22 16.37
C TYR A 107 5.15 -0.03 16.68
N LYS A 108 5.69 -0.75 17.68
CA LYS A 108 7.11 -0.79 17.98
C LYS A 108 7.94 -1.13 16.75
N LYS A 109 7.62 -2.26 16.09
CA LYS A 109 8.36 -2.71 14.89
C LYS A 109 8.26 -1.70 13.75
N PHE A 110 7.08 -1.11 13.55
CA PHE A 110 6.87 -0.09 12.53
C PHE A 110 7.71 1.18 12.81
N VAL A 111 7.64 1.71 14.03
CA VAL A 111 8.42 2.89 14.46
C VAL A 111 9.93 2.62 14.40
N ASP A 112 10.39 1.46 14.87
CA ASP A 112 11.80 1.06 14.82
C ASP A 112 12.32 1.01 13.38
N THR A 113 11.52 0.48 12.46
CA THR A 113 11.87 0.41 11.04
C THR A 113 11.98 1.81 10.44
N ILE A 114 11.02 2.69 10.75
CA ILE A 114 11.04 4.09 10.31
C ILE A 114 12.30 4.79 10.81
N GLN A 115 12.62 4.67 12.09
CA GLN A 115 13.77 5.33 12.71
C GLN A 115 15.09 4.87 12.09
N LYS A 116 15.24 3.56 11.87
CA LYS A 116 16.44 2.97 11.31
C LYS A 116 16.61 3.28 9.82
N ASP A 117 15.58 3.07 9.01
CA ASP A 117 15.67 3.20 7.56
C ASP A 117 15.75 4.67 7.12
N LEU A 118 15.14 5.57 7.89
CA LEU A 118 15.10 7.00 7.59
C LEU A 118 16.03 7.84 8.48
N LYS A 119 16.84 7.18 9.32
CA LYS A 119 17.85 7.80 10.20
C LYS A 119 17.30 9.00 10.95
N CYS A 120 16.23 8.78 11.68
CA CYS A 120 15.49 9.81 12.41
C CYS A 120 15.16 9.33 13.83
N CYS A 121 14.85 10.27 14.73
CA CYS A 121 14.43 9.94 16.09
C CYS A 121 13.22 10.74 16.54
N GLY A 122 12.27 10.04 17.15
CA GLY A 122 11.01 10.63 17.60
C GLY A 122 10.21 11.32 16.49
N ILE A 123 9.18 12.05 16.89
CA ILE A 123 8.31 12.77 15.95
C ILE A 123 9.07 13.96 15.34
N ASN A 124 9.75 14.74 16.20
CA ASN A 124 10.40 16.02 15.86
C ASN A 124 11.93 16.06 16.10
N GLY A 125 12.58 14.91 16.33
CA GLY A 125 14.03 14.82 16.52
C GLY A 125 14.43 14.41 17.94
N THR A 126 13.51 14.56 18.89
CA THR A 126 13.65 14.11 20.28
C THR A 126 12.74 12.93 20.55
N TRP A 127 13.27 11.90 21.22
CA TRP A 127 12.46 10.79 21.73
C TRP A 127 11.56 11.27 22.87
N THR A 128 10.25 11.10 22.70
CA THR A 128 9.23 11.50 23.69
C THR A 128 8.41 10.31 24.21
N GLY A 129 8.84 9.08 23.91
CA GLY A 129 8.15 7.87 24.36
C GLY A 129 8.47 7.51 25.82
N SER A 130 7.64 6.67 26.42
CA SER A 130 7.86 6.08 27.74
C SER A 130 9.09 5.16 27.72
N GLY A 131 10.15 5.53 28.46
CA GLY A 131 11.32 4.68 28.67
C GLY A 131 12.59 5.17 27.97
N THR A 132 13.55 4.25 27.83
CA THR A 132 14.86 4.53 27.24
C THR A 132 14.77 4.73 25.72
N ILE A 133 15.69 5.53 25.18
CA ILE A 133 15.79 5.75 23.73
C ILE A 133 16.03 4.40 23.04
N PRO A 134 15.20 4.00 22.06
CA PRO A 134 15.35 2.71 21.40
C PRO A 134 16.60 2.67 20.52
N ALA A 135 17.18 1.48 20.37
CA ALA A 135 18.39 1.27 19.57
C ALA A 135 18.20 1.66 18.09
N SER A 136 16.97 1.59 17.58
CA SER A 136 16.56 2.05 16.24
C SER A 136 16.77 3.55 16.02
N CYS A 137 16.77 4.36 17.09
CA CYS A 137 17.04 5.79 17.07
C CYS A 137 18.54 6.13 17.21
N GLN A 138 19.42 5.13 17.42
CA GLN A 138 20.86 5.38 17.60
C GLN A 138 21.62 5.32 16.26
N GLY A 139 22.48 6.33 16.05
CA GLY A 139 23.49 6.37 15.00
C GLY A 139 24.91 6.22 15.55
N PRO A 140 25.93 6.29 14.67
CA PRO A 140 27.34 6.11 15.05
C PRO A 140 27.86 7.12 16.08
N SER A 141 27.25 8.31 16.13
CA SER A 141 27.68 9.45 16.96
C SER A 141 26.67 9.81 18.04
N GLY A 142 25.77 8.88 18.40
CA GLY A 142 24.65 9.11 19.32
C GLY A 142 23.29 9.10 18.63
N PRO A 143 22.21 9.51 19.32
CA PRO A 143 20.85 9.51 18.77
C PRO A 143 20.72 10.39 17.53
N TYR A 144 19.90 9.97 16.56
CA TYR A 144 19.56 10.81 15.41
C TYR A 144 18.87 12.10 15.87
N THR A 145 19.22 13.23 15.26
CA THR A 145 18.69 14.56 15.62
C THR A 145 17.52 15.00 14.75
N ASP A 146 17.32 14.39 13.58
CA ASP A 146 16.21 14.71 12.69
C ASP A 146 14.92 14.01 13.12
N GLY A 147 13.80 14.72 13.02
CA GLY A 147 12.47 14.16 13.30
C GLY A 147 11.95 13.25 12.19
N CYS A 148 11.27 12.18 12.57
CA CYS A 148 10.78 11.20 11.62
C CYS A 148 9.69 11.74 10.70
N VAL A 149 8.82 12.66 11.14
CA VAL A 149 7.81 13.26 10.25
C VAL A 149 8.48 13.97 9.06
N LYS A 150 9.55 14.73 9.33
CA LYS A 150 10.33 15.45 8.31
C LYS A 150 11.06 14.49 7.36
N ASN A 151 11.78 13.51 7.89
CA ASN A 151 12.57 12.58 7.06
C ASN A 151 11.68 11.65 6.24
N VAL A 152 10.54 11.20 6.78
CA VAL A 152 9.56 10.42 6.02
C VAL A 152 8.97 11.27 4.88
N GLN A 153 8.57 12.52 5.15
CA GLN A 153 8.12 13.42 4.09
C GLN A 153 9.19 13.65 3.02
N GLN A 154 10.46 13.76 3.41
CA GLN A 154 11.57 13.93 2.49
C GLN A 154 11.85 12.66 1.67
N PHE A 155 11.73 11.48 2.30
CA PHE A 155 11.83 10.19 1.63
C PHE A 155 10.77 10.06 0.54
N PHE A 156 9.51 10.38 0.86
CA PHE A 156 8.45 10.37 -0.14
C PHE A 156 8.73 11.39 -1.24
N LYS A 157 9.12 12.63 -0.95
CA LYS A 157 9.44 13.62 -2.00
C LYS A 157 10.51 13.16 -2.97
N LYS A 158 11.54 12.44 -2.49
CA LYS A 158 12.64 11.94 -3.32
C LYS A 158 12.24 10.69 -4.11
N ASN A 159 11.46 9.80 -3.51
CA ASN A 159 11.17 8.47 -4.09
C ASN A 159 9.79 8.36 -4.74
N ILE A 160 8.92 9.38 -4.64
CA ILE A 160 7.56 9.32 -5.19
C ILE A 160 7.55 9.13 -6.70
N LEU A 161 8.58 9.60 -7.42
CA LEU A 161 8.72 9.33 -8.85
C LEU A 161 8.92 7.83 -9.13
N ILE A 162 9.78 7.16 -8.37
CA ILE A 162 10.03 5.73 -8.50
C ILE A 162 8.73 4.96 -8.20
N VAL A 163 8.05 5.31 -7.11
CA VAL A 163 6.76 4.69 -6.75
C VAL A 163 5.73 4.90 -7.87
N ALA A 164 5.62 6.10 -8.42
CA ALA A 164 4.71 6.41 -9.52
C ALA A 164 5.01 5.57 -10.78
N VAL A 165 6.28 5.42 -11.14
CA VAL A 165 6.71 4.56 -12.26
C VAL A 165 6.36 3.09 -12.00
N CYS A 166 6.66 2.56 -10.81
CA CYS A 166 6.32 1.18 -10.45
C CYS A 166 4.81 0.92 -10.55
N VAL A 167 3.98 1.84 -10.05
CA VAL A 167 2.52 1.74 -10.14
C VAL A 167 2.04 1.79 -11.60
N PHE A 168 2.64 2.66 -12.42
CA PHE A 168 2.30 2.75 -13.85
C PHE A 168 2.65 1.46 -14.60
N VAL A 169 3.82 0.88 -14.37
CA VAL A 169 4.24 -0.39 -14.97
C VAL A 169 3.33 -1.54 -14.53
N PHE A 170 3.01 -1.61 -13.24
CA PHE A 170 2.07 -2.60 -12.71
C PHE A 170 0.70 -2.49 -13.38
N ALA A 171 0.20 -1.27 -13.59
CA ALA A 171 -1.07 -1.05 -14.30
C ALA A 171 -1.02 -1.56 -15.75
N LEU A 172 0.08 -1.33 -16.48
CA LEU A 172 0.23 -1.85 -17.84
C LEU A 172 0.22 -3.39 -17.87
N ILE A 173 0.94 -4.03 -16.95
CA ILE A 173 0.95 -5.50 -16.82
C ILE A 173 -0.46 -6.02 -16.53
N GLN A 174 -1.21 -5.35 -15.66
CA GLN A 174 -2.58 -5.71 -15.33
C GLN A 174 -3.49 -5.67 -16.58
N ILE A 175 -3.39 -4.62 -17.39
CA ILE A 175 -4.17 -4.48 -18.64
C ILE A 175 -3.81 -5.61 -19.61
N LEU A 176 -2.53 -5.88 -19.81
CA LEU A 176 -2.08 -6.97 -20.68
C LEU A 176 -2.61 -8.33 -20.21
N GLY A 177 -2.62 -8.59 -18.90
CA GLY A 177 -3.20 -9.80 -18.32
C GLY A 177 -4.69 -9.96 -18.64
N ILE A 178 -5.46 -8.86 -18.56
CA ILE A 178 -6.89 -8.87 -18.93
C ILE A 178 -7.06 -9.15 -20.43
N VAL A 179 -6.25 -8.52 -21.29
CA VAL A 179 -6.31 -8.74 -22.75
C VAL A 179 -6.04 -10.20 -23.08
N PHE A 180 -4.97 -10.79 -22.53
CA PHE A 180 -4.63 -12.20 -22.76
C PHE A 180 -5.71 -13.14 -22.24
N ALA A 181 -6.27 -12.90 -21.05
CA ALA A 181 -7.37 -13.70 -20.51
C ALA A 181 -8.58 -13.69 -21.46
N VAL A 182 -8.96 -12.52 -21.98
CA VAL A 182 -10.06 -12.40 -22.95
C VAL A 182 -9.73 -13.14 -24.25
N CYS A 183 -8.53 -13.01 -24.79
CA CYS A 183 -8.10 -13.73 -25.99
C CYS A 183 -8.18 -15.24 -25.80
N VAL A 184 -7.71 -15.77 -24.66
CA VAL A 184 -7.79 -17.20 -24.33
C VAL A 184 -9.24 -17.65 -24.21
N CYS A 185 -10.10 -16.92 -23.49
CA CYS A 185 -11.52 -17.25 -23.39
C CYS A 185 -12.21 -17.26 -24.76
N GLN A 186 -11.86 -16.34 -25.66
CA GLN A 186 -12.40 -16.32 -27.01
C GLN A 186 -11.87 -17.48 -27.87
N ALA A 187 -10.61 -17.87 -27.71
CA ALA A 187 -10.03 -19.01 -28.42
C ALA A 187 -10.69 -20.33 -27.97
N ILE A 188 -10.91 -20.53 -26.67
CA ILE A 188 -11.61 -21.71 -26.13
C ILE A 188 -13.05 -21.78 -26.67
N LYS A 189 -13.82 -20.68 -26.60
CA LYS A 189 -15.19 -20.65 -27.14
C LYS A 189 -15.28 -20.96 -28.64
N ARG A 190 -14.27 -20.58 -29.42
CA ARG A 190 -14.20 -20.90 -30.86
C ARG A 190 -13.80 -22.35 -31.11
N GLY A 191 -13.04 -22.96 -30.20
CA GLY A 191 -12.68 -24.38 -30.22
C GLY A 191 -13.81 -25.31 -29.81
N GLU A 192 -14.81 -24.82 -29.06
CA GLU A 192 -16.03 -25.57 -28.70
C GLU A 192 -17.11 -25.56 -29.81
N THR A 193 -16.85 -24.93 -30.97
CA THR A 193 -17.75 -24.94 -32.14
C THR A 193 -17.25 -25.80 -33.32
N ALA A 194 -16.33 -26.74 -33.08
CA ALA A 194 -15.85 -27.71 -34.08
C ALA A 194 -16.41 -29.11 -33.83
#